data_AF-K2F8Q9-F1
#
_entry.id   AF-K2F8Q9-F1
#
_cell.length_a   1.000
_cell.length_b   1.000
_cell.length_c   1.000
_cell.angle_alpha   90.00
_cell.angle_beta   90.00
_cell.angle_gamma   90.00
#
_symmetry.space_group_name_H-M   'P 1'
#
loop_
_entity.id
_entity.type
_entity.pdbx_description
1 polymer ?
#
loop_
_entity_poly.entity_id
_entity_poly.type
_entity_poly.pdbx_seq_one_letter_code
_entity_poly.pdbx_strand_id
1 'polypeptide(L)'
;MTDLGIHLDNVGIRFEGQRDGGGIKDWLVGHITGAKSKNAQYSVEALRHLDLSIGHGERVGLIGLNGAGKSTLLKVMAKIYPPTSGVATIRGHVCPMFEFATG
;
A
#
# COMPACT_ATOMS: atom_id res chain seq x y z
N MET A 1 19.19 -23.37 -8.33
CA MET A 1 18.99 -21.91 -8.43
C MET A 1 17.76 -21.68 -9.30
N THR A 2 16.53 -21.48 -8.85
CA THR A 2 15.96 -21.18 -7.53
C THR A 2 14.48 -21.55 -7.57
N ASP A 3 14.05 -22.42 -6.67
CA ASP A 3 12.63 -22.71 -6.40
C ASP A 3 12.01 -21.60 -5.53
N LEU A 4 12.21 -20.35 -5.95
CA LEU A 4 11.71 -19.16 -5.28
C LEU A 4 10.30 -18.89 -5.79
N GLY A 5 9.33 -18.91 -4.87
CA GLY A 5 7.94 -18.60 -5.16
C GLY A 5 7.69 -17.10 -5.21
N ILE A 6 8.24 -16.35 -4.25
CA ILE A 6 8.07 -14.90 -4.16
C ILE A 6 9.44 -14.25 -3.98
N HIS A 7 9.73 -13.23 -4.80
CA HIS A 7 10.94 -12.42 -4.71
C HIS A 7 10.60 -10.95 -4.88
N LEU A 8 10.96 -10.13 -3.90
CA LEU A 8 10.81 -8.69 -3.88
C LEU A 8 12.21 -8.07 -3.88
N ASP A 9 12.46 -7.18 -4.83
CA ASP A 9 13.70 -6.43 -5.00
C ASP A 9 13.38 -4.94 -4.88
N ASN A 10 13.86 -4.32 -3.81
CA ASN A 10 13.74 -2.90 -3.51
C ASN A 10 12.30 -2.36 -3.63
N VAL A 11 11.32 -3.17 -3.22
CA VAL A 11 9.90 -2.87 -3.42
C VAL A 11 9.44 -1.73 -2.52
N GLY A 12 8.82 -0.73 -3.14
CA GLY A 12 8.16 0.38 -2.44
C GLY A 12 6.70 0.50 -2.82
N ILE A 13 5.88 1.01 -1.90
CA ILE A 13 4.49 1.40 -2.14
C ILE A 13 4.25 2.77 -1.55
N ARG A 14 3.81 3.69 -2.42
CA ARG A 14 3.41 5.04 -2.07
C ARG A 14 1.96 5.28 -2.47
N PHE A 15 1.18 5.79 -1.53
CA PHE A 15 -0.18 6.26 -1.77
C PHE A 15 -0.16 7.78 -1.84
N GLU A 16 -0.63 8.29 -2.97
CA GLU A 16 -0.77 9.73 -3.18
C GLU A 16 -2.25 10.05 -3.26
N GLY A 17 -2.64 11.19 -2.71
CA GLY A 17 -4.00 11.65 -2.77
C GLY A 17 -4.10 13.15 -2.60
N GLN A 18 -5.21 13.71 -3.05
CA GLN A 18 -5.59 15.07 -2.73
C GLN A 18 -6.62 15.01 -1.62
N ARG A 19 -6.34 15.73 -0.54
CA ARG A 19 -7.37 16.03 0.43
C ARG A 19 -8.09 17.27 -0.09
N ASP A 20 -9.25 17.04 -0.70
CA ASP A 20 -10.16 18.12 -1.02
C ASP A 20 -10.59 18.76 0.30
N GLY A 21 -10.08 19.96 0.58
CA GLY A 21 -10.61 20.85 1.61
C GLY A 21 -11.97 21.37 1.14
N GLY A 22 -12.95 20.48 1.04
CA GLY A 22 -14.11 20.69 0.20
C GLY A 22 -15.42 20.35 0.89
N GLY A 23 -15.44 20.25 2.22
CA GLY A 23 -16.72 20.17 2.91
C GLY A 23 -17.53 21.42 2.61
N ILE A 24 -18.87 21.34 2.71
CA ILE A 24 -19.76 22.50 2.56
C ILE A 24 -19.32 23.67 3.45
N LYS A 25 -18.71 23.38 4.61
CA LYS A 25 -18.10 24.36 5.52
C LYS A 25 -16.93 25.11 4.89
N ASP A 26 -15.99 24.41 4.25
CA ASP A 26 -14.85 25.03 3.58
C ASP A 26 -15.30 25.86 2.37
N TRP A 27 -16.34 25.40 1.67
CA TRP A 27 -16.97 26.14 0.57
C TRP A 27 -17.67 27.43 1.04
N LEU A 28 -18.44 27.36 2.14
CA LEU A 28 -19.11 28.52 2.74
C LEU A 28 -18.10 29.55 3.25
N VAL A 29 -17.07 29.08 3.96
CA VAL A 29 -15.99 29.96 4.44
C VAL A 29 -15.27 30.61 3.28
N GLY A 30 -14.97 29.88 2.21
CA GLY A 30 -14.35 30.43 0.99
C GLY A 30 -15.20 31.51 0.31
N HIS A 31 -16.53 31.37 0.30
CA HIS A 31 -17.44 32.39 -0.26
C HIS A 31 -17.52 33.66 0.57
N ILE A 32 -17.48 33.56 1.90
CA ILE A 32 -17.62 34.72 2.80
C ILE A 32 -16.29 35.44 2.98
N THR A 33 -15.18 34.70 3.06
CA THR A 33 -13.87 35.25 3.41
C THR A 33 -12.95 35.46 2.19
N GLY A 34 -13.34 34.97 1.00
CA GLY A 34 -12.49 34.98 -0.19
C GLY A 34 -11.27 34.04 -0.11
N ALA A 35 -11.16 33.22 0.94
CA ALA A 35 -10.06 32.30 1.13
C ALA A 35 -10.15 31.14 0.12
N LYS A 36 -9.13 30.98 -0.73
CA LYS A 36 -9.00 29.81 -1.61
C LYS A 36 -8.76 28.57 -0.76
N SER A 37 -9.63 27.56 -0.90
CA SER A 37 -9.42 26.27 -0.27
C SER A 37 -8.06 25.70 -0.67
N LYS A 38 -7.25 25.33 0.32
CA LYS A 38 -5.95 24.72 0.10
C LYS A 38 -6.16 23.26 -0.24
N ASN A 39 -6.10 22.93 -1.54
CA ASN A 39 -5.94 21.55 -1.97
C ASN A 39 -4.59 21.04 -1.46
N ALA A 40 -4.63 20.28 -0.37
CA ALA A 40 -3.45 19.70 0.22
C ALA A 40 -3.23 18.32 -0.40
N GLN A 41 -2.21 18.20 -1.24
CA GLN A 41 -1.69 16.89 -1.63
C GLN A 41 -1.05 16.21 -0.43
N TYR A 42 -1.34 14.92 -0.25
CA TYR A 42 -0.64 14.07 0.71
C TYR A 42 0.00 12.90 -0.04
N SER A 43 1.14 12.47 0.50
CA SER A 43 1.87 11.30 0.02
C SER A 43 2.29 10.48 1.23
N VAL A 44 1.88 9.21 1.26
CA VAL A 44 2.15 8.28 2.36
C VAL A 44 2.89 7.08 1.80
N GLU A 45 4.08 6.84 2.33
CA GLU A 45 4.90 5.69 1.95
C GLU A 45 4.60 4.50 2.87
N ALA A 46 3.89 3.51 2.33
CA ALA A 46 3.44 2.34 3.09
C ALA A 46 4.49 1.23 3.14
N LEU A 47 5.33 1.10 2.11
CA LEU A 47 6.48 0.19 2.06
C LEU A 47 7.68 0.93 1.49
N ARG A 48 8.87 0.68 2.06
CA ARG A 48 10.12 1.35 1.72
C ARG A 48 11.22 0.33 1.51
N HIS A 49 11.79 0.31 0.31
CA HIS A 49 13.01 -0.45 -0.02
C HIS A 49 12.99 -1.88 0.53
N LEU A 50 11.94 -2.64 0.21
CA LEU A 50 11.73 -3.96 0.79
C LEU A 50 12.31 -5.06 -0.11
N ASP A 51 13.30 -5.77 0.42
CA ASP A 51 13.89 -6.97 -0.15
C ASP A 51 13.40 -8.21 0.62
N LEU A 52 12.82 -9.17 -0.09
CA LEU A 52 12.27 -10.39 0.52
C LEU A 52 12.29 -11.54 -0.48
N SER A 53 12.74 -12.70 -0.04
CA SER A 53 12.67 -13.95 -0.78
C SER A 53 11.92 -15.00 0.02
N ILE A 54 10.93 -15.63 -0.58
CA ILE A 54 10.19 -16.76 0.00
C ILE A 54 10.27 -17.93 -0.98
N GLY A 55 10.88 -19.02 -0.52
CA GLY A 55 11.03 -20.29 -1.22
C GLY A 55 9.76 -21.15 -1.19
N HIS A 56 9.71 -22.14 -2.08
CA HIS A 56 8.66 -23.15 -2.02
C HIS A 56 8.72 -23.94 -0.70
N GLY A 57 7.55 -24.24 -0.12
CA GLY A 57 7.43 -24.97 1.15
C GLY A 57 7.72 -24.15 2.42
N GLU A 58 8.18 -22.90 2.29
CA GLU A 58 8.41 -22.02 3.44
C GLU A 58 7.10 -21.55 4.06
N ARG A 59 7.12 -21.42 5.39
CA ARG A 59 6.02 -20.83 6.18
C ARG A 59 6.58 -19.61 6.91
N VAL A 60 6.09 -18.43 6.55
CA VAL A 60 6.60 -17.15 7.06
C VAL A 60 5.51 -16.45 7.86
N GLY A 61 5.83 -16.05 9.09
CA GLY A 61 4.97 -15.20 9.91
C GLY A 61 5.33 -13.72 9.72
N LEU A 62 4.35 -12.89 9.37
CA LEU A 62 4.51 -11.44 9.23
C LEU A 62 3.93 -10.72 10.45
N ILE A 63 4.79 -10.20 11.31
CA ILE A 63 4.42 -9.50 12.55
C ILE A 63 4.80 -8.01 12.49
N GLY A 64 4.11 -7.19 13.29
CA GLY A 64 4.38 -5.76 13.38
C GLY A 64 3.16 -4.97 13.84
N LEU A 65 3.36 -3.70 14.21
CA LEU A 65 2.30 -2.82 14.71
C LEU A 65 1.21 -2.53 13.65
N ASN A 66 0.06 -2.02 14.11
CA ASN A 66 -0.97 -1.51 13.21
C ASN A 66 -0.41 -0.32 12.41
N GLY A 67 -0.70 -0.30 11.10
CA GLY A 67 -0.12 0.69 10.19
C GLY A 67 1.29 0.40 9.68
N ALA A 68 1.96 -0.68 10.12
CA ALA A 68 3.32 -1.02 9.66
C ALA A 68 3.43 -1.53 8.20
N GLY A 69 2.35 -1.49 7.41
CA GLY A 69 2.38 -1.90 6.00
C GLY A 69 2.15 -3.40 5.74
N LYS A 70 1.84 -4.22 6.76
CA LYS A 70 1.64 -5.67 6.62
C LYS A 70 0.60 -6.04 5.54
N SER A 71 -0.61 -5.48 5.66
CA SER A 71 -1.68 -5.73 4.68
C SER A 71 -1.32 -5.20 3.30
N THR A 72 -0.54 -4.11 3.21
CA THR A 72 -0.01 -3.60 1.95
C THR A 72 0.96 -4.59 1.32
N LEU A 73 1.90 -5.14 2.09
CA LEU A 73 2.85 -6.17 1.63
C LEU A 73 2.12 -7.43 1.13
N LEU A 74 1.13 -7.91 1.88
CA LEU A 74 0.30 -9.03 1.45
C LEU A 74 -0.44 -8.73 0.13
N LYS A 75 -0.98 -7.52 -0.04
CA LYS A 75 -1.62 -7.09 -1.29
C LYS A 75 -0.65 -6.97 -2.47
N VAL A 76 0.61 -6.58 -2.22
CA VAL A 76 1.66 -6.59 -3.27
C VAL A 76 1.97 -8.02 -3.70
N MET A 77 2.19 -8.93 -2.75
CA MET A 77 2.45 -10.35 -3.07
C MET A 77 1.25 -11.02 -3.77
N ALA A 78 0.04 -10.60 -3.44
CA ALA A 78 -1.19 -11.02 -4.11
C ALA A 78 -1.43 -10.36 -5.48
N LYS A 79 -0.49 -9.52 -5.97
CA LYS A 79 -0.61 -8.77 -7.24
C LYS A 79 -1.79 -7.79 -7.29
N ILE A 80 -2.32 -7.37 -6.14
CA ILE A 80 -3.42 -6.39 -6.05
C ILE A 80 -2.88 -4.97 -6.12
N TYR A 81 -1.77 -4.71 -5.45
CA TYR A 81 -1.07 -3.43 -5.55
C TYR A 81 0.23 -3.60 -6.32
N PRO A 82 0.39 -2.94 -7.48
CA PRO A 82 1.67 -2.89 -8.15
C PRO A 82 2.66 -2.07 -7.31
N PRO A 83 3.95 -2.49 -7.20
CA PRO A 83 5.00 -1.67 -6.63
C PRO A 83 5.07 -0.29 -7.28
N THR A 84 5.22 0.77 -6.48
CA THR A 84 5.53 2.11 -6.98
C THR A 84 7.02 2.29 -7.28
N SER A 85 7.86 1.40 -6.73
CA SER A 85 9.28 1.27 -7.02
C SER A 85 9.74 -0.17 -6.83
N GLY A 86 10.87 -0.53 -7.44
CA GLY A 86 11.41 -1.88 -7.35
C GLY A 86 10.62 -2.90 -8.19
N VAL A 87 10.86 -4.19 -7.93
CA VAL A 87 10.28 -5.29 -8.70
C VAL A 87 9.76 -6.39 -7.77
N ALA A 88 8.50 -6.80 -7.98
CA ALA A 88 7.90 -7.95 -7.34
C ALA A 88 7.73 -9.09 -8.35
N THR A 89 8.50 -10.17 -8.17
CA THR A 89 8.42 -11.40 -8.99
C THR A 89 7.72 -12.48 -8.18
N ILE A 90 6.54 -12.90 -8.66
CA ILE A 90 5.74 -13.95 -8.02
C ILE A 90 5.49 -15.07 -9.02
N ARG A 91 6.02 -16.25 -8.72
CA ARG A 91 5.92 -17.49 -9.49
C ARG A 91 4.90 -18.42 -8.86
N GLY A 92 3.96 -18.92 -9.66
CA GLY A 92 2.83 -19.74 -9.21
C GLY A 92 1.55 -18.95 -8.97
N HIS A 93 0.56 -19.63 -8.38
CA HIS A 93 -0.73 -19.04 -8.05
C HIS A 93 -0.75 -18.57 -6.59
N VAL A 94 -1.22 -17.34 -6.37
CA VAL A 94 -1.45 -16.79 -5.04
C VAL A 94 -2.95 -16.78 -4.80
N CYS A 95 -3.39 -17.45 -3.73
CA CYS A 95 -4.77 -17.42 -3.25
C CYS A 95 -4.81 -16.61 -1.96
N PRO A 96 -4.99 -15.28 -2.03
CA PRO A 96 -5.07 -14.46 -0.84
C PRO A 96 -6.40 -14.72 -0.12
N MET A 97 -6.33 -15.17 1.12
CA MET A 97 -7.48 -15.18 2.01
C MET A 97 -7.42 -13.91 2.84
N PHE A 98 -8.01 -12.83 2.32
CA PHE A 98 -8.26 -11.67 3.17
C PHE A 98 -9.47 -11.99 4.03
N GLU A 99 -9.35 -11.74 5.33
CA GLU A 99 -10.53 -11.63 6.18
C GLU A 99 -11.41 -10.52 5.59
N PHE A 100 -12.49 -10.90 4.91
CA PHE A 100 -13.71 -10.11 4.92
C PHE A 100 -14.33 -10.31 6.31
N ALA A 101 -13.62 -9.86 7.35
CA ALA A 101 -14.17 -9.83 8.70
C ALA A 101 -15.22 -8.73 8.71
N THR A 102 -16.48 -9.17 8.61
CA THR A 102 -17.71 -8.54 9.11
C THR A 102 -17.96 -7.09 8.68
N GLY A 103 -18.99 -6.90 7.86
CA GLY A 103 -19.72 -5.63 7.87
C GLY A 103 -20.29 -5.30 9.24
#